data_AF-A0AAU4UY10-F1
#
_entry.id   AF-A0AAU4UY10-F1
#
_cell.length_a   1.000
_cell.length_b   1.000
_cell.length_c   1.000
_cell.angle_alpha   90.00
_cell.angle_beta   90.00
_cell.angle_gamma   90.00
#
_symmetry.space_group_name_H-M   'P 1'
#
loop_
_entity.id
_entity.type
_entity.pdbx_description
1 polymer ?
#
loop_
_entity_poly.entity_id
_entity_poly.type
_entity_poly.pdbx_seq_one_letter_code
_entity_poly.pdbx_strand_id
1 'polypeptide(L)'
;MTPADLSRCVVSAVRCAVEDGELGGAVPVRVVVERTRPGGVGEYATPVAFQIAKGAGVRPAEVAEVLARRLGAVAGIERVEVTGAGFLNFSLSSVSAAQLVRDLRPVAVVEVPYPPSGELREHLVRAAVARIEAAQGVRPGPAVSVAPVARRDGDVLARYGADAVAWAVLTTPARETPEFCDALLVQGEGNELFRVRYAHARAHALVRNAEQLGFRPEPGEVDAPDLLRVLADHPLVLEAAAHHRAPERLARHLVELADALLDFQYRVLPKGDEKPSAAHRARLALAEAAGTVLAGGLALLGIDAPTRL
;
A
#
# COMPACT_ATOMS: atom_id res chain seq x y z
N MET A 1 5.54 -12.64 9.98
CA MET A 1 6.03 -12.44 8.59
C MET A 1 5.20 -11.32 7.99
N THR A 2 5.82 -10.34 7.33
CA THR A 2 5.06 -9.30 6.61
C THR A 2 4.60 -9.83 5.24
N PRO A 3 3.58 -9.22 4.62
CA PRO A 3 3.16 -9.66 3.29
C PRO A 3 4.23 -9.44 2.19
N ALA A 4 5.12 -8.46 2.33
CA ALA A 4 6.29 -8.31 1.44
C ALA A 4 7.32 -9.43 1.66
N ASP A 5 7.50 -9.91 2.89
CA ASP A 5 8.29 -11.11 3.14
C ASP A 5 7.68 -12.34 2.45
N LEU A 6 6.34 -12.46 2.46
CA LEU A 6 5.63 -13.54 1.77
C LEU A 6 5.95 -13.55 0.26
N SER A 7 5.86 -12.41 -0.45
CA SER A 7 6.26 -12.33 -1.87
C SER A 7 7.69 -12.86 -2.11
N ARG A 8 8.65 -12.45 -1.25
CA ARG A 8 10.05 -12.92 -1.34
C ARG A 8 10.19 -14.41 -1.03
N CYS A 9 9.48 -14.91 -0.04
CA CYS A 9 9.44 -16.33 0.31
C CYS A 9 8.90 -17.17 -0.85
N VAL A 10 7.86 -16.71 -1.56
CA VAL A 10 7.33 -17.42 -2.73
C VAL A 10 8.35 -17.45 -3.87
N VAL A 11 9.02 -16.33 -4.18
CA VAL A 11 10.10 -16.31 -5.18
C VAL A 11 11.23 -17.28 -4.80
N SER A 12 11.64 -17.29 -3.53
CA SER A 12 12.66 -18.20 -3.03
C SER A 12 12.23 -19.66 -3.14
N ALA A 13 10.97 -19.97 -2.79
CA ALA A 13 10.43 -21.33 -2.89
C ALA A 13 10.38 -21.82 -4.34
N VAL A 14 10.00 -20.96 -5.29
CA VAL A 14 10.04 -21.27 -6.72
C VAL A 14 11.49 -21.51 -7.17
N ARG A 15 12.43 -20.67 -6.76
CA ARG A 15 13.85 -20.84 -7.11
C ARG A 15 14.39 -22.19 -6.64
N CYS A 16 14.21 -22.52 -5.37
CA CYS A 16 14.67 -23.80 -4.83
C CYS A 16 13.99 -24.98 -5.53
N ALA A 17 12.70 -24.90 -5.83
CA ALA A 17 12.00 -25.97 -6.54
C ALA A 17 12.50 -26.18 -7.97
N VAL A 18 12.95 -25.12 -8.65
CA VAL A 18 13.59 -25.21 -9.98
C VAL A 18 15.02 -25.76 -9.87
N GLU A 19 15.80 -25.30 -8.89
CA GLU A 19 17.16 -25.79 -8.64
C GLU A 19 17.19 -27.27 -8.26
N ASP A 20 16.20 -27.73 -7.49
CA ASP A 20 16.03 -29.13 -7.08
C ASP A 20 15.41 -30.02 -8.18
N GLY A 21 15.03 -29.45 -9.34
CA GLY A 21 14.43 -30.17 -10.46
C GLY A 21 12.98 -30.62 -10.24
N GLU A 22 12.31 -30.17 -9.18
CA GLU A 22 10.88 -30.46 -8.93
C GLU A 22 9.97 -29.66 -9.87
N LEU A 23 10.39 -28.47 -10.28
CA LEU A 23 9.68 -27.62 -11.23
C LEU A 23 10.58 -27.27 -12.43
N GLY A 24 9.99 -27.20 -13.61
CA GLY A 24 10.62 -26.63 -14.80
C GLY A 24 10.36 -25.13 -14.94
N GLY A 25 11.01 -24.51 -15.93
CA GLY A 25 10.72 -23.14 -16.35
C GLY A 25 11.59 -22.06 -15.68
N ALA A 26 11.28 -20.80 -16.00
CA ALA A 26 12.04 -19.65 -15.51
C ALA A 26 11.53 -19.20 -14.14
N VAL A 27 12.46 -18.92 -13.22
CA VAL A 27 12.16 -18.30 -11.93
C VAL A 27 11.72 -16.85 -12.16
N PRO A 28 10.53 -16.45 -11.69
CA PRO A 28 10.07 -15.08 -11.84
C PRO A 28 10.89 -14.16 -10.93
N VAL A 29 11.23 -12.98 -11.43
CA VAL A 29 11.95 -11.96 -10.64
C VAL A 29 11.09 -11.48 -9.46
N ARG A 30 9.77 -11.43 -9.65
CA ARG A 30 8.78 -11.03 -8.64
C ARG A 30 7.54 -11.89 -8.75
N VAL A 31 6.91 -12.14 -7.60
CA VAL A 31 5.59 -12.76 -7.51
C VAL A 31 4.59 -11.73 -7.02
N VAL A 32 3.41 -11.73 -7.63
CA VAL A 32 2.30 -10.91 -7.17
C VAL A 32 1.57 -11.67 -6.07
N VAL A 33 1.47 -11.05 -4.90
CA VAL A 33 0.65 -11.48 -3.79
C VAL A 33 -0.40 -10.40 -3.56
N GLU A 34 -1.67 -10.78 -3.52
CA GLU A 34 -2.78 -9.86 -3.28
C GLU A 34 -3.64 -10.37 -2.13
N ARG A 35 -4.36 -9.45 -1.48
CA ARG A 35 -5.33 -9.82 -0.45
C ARG A 35 -6.50 -10.55 -1.09
N THR A 36 -7.00 -11.57 -0.42
CA THR A 36 -8.18 -12.31 -0.88
C THR A 36 -9.42 -11.41 -0.78
N ARG A 37 -10.39 -11.65 -1.67
CA ARG A 37 -11.67 -10.95 -1.62
C ARG A 37 -12.44 -11.36 -0.36
N PRO A 38 -13.36 -10.53 0.16
CA PRO A 38 -14.26 -10.94 1.24
C PRO A 38 -14.93 -12.28 0.93
N GLY A 39 -14.85 -13.23 1.87
CA GLY A 39 -15.34 -14.61 1.68
C GLY A 39 -14.38 -15.55 0.93
N GLY A 40 -13.18 -15.09 0.59
CA GLY A 40 -12.11 -15.92 0.02
C GLY A 40 -11.42 -16.81 1.06
N VAL A 41 -10.56 -17.71 0.59
CA VAL A 41 -9.79 -18.63 1.43
C VAL A 41 -8.46 -17.97 1.82
N GLY A 42 -8.12 -17.97 3.12
CA GLY A 42 -6.91 -17.30 3.61
C GLY A 42 -6.96 -15.78 3.53
N GLU A 43 -5.88 -15.12 3.94
CA GLU A 43 -5.73 -13.66 3.93
C GLU A 43 -5.12 -13.16 2.62
N TYR A 44 -4.18 -13.91 2.06
CA TYR A 44 -3.45 -13.55 0.84
C TYR A 44 -3.50 -14.67 -0.16
N ALA A 45 -3.42 -14.33 -1.45
CA ALA A 45 -3.35 -15.31 -2.52
C ALA A 45 -2.32 -14.91 -3.58
N THR A 46 -1.78 -15.90 -4.28
CA THR A 46 -0.95 -15.69 -5.46
C THR A 46 -1.33 -16.64 -6.60
N PRO A 47 -1.40 -16.12 -7.85
CA PRO A 47 -1.59 -16.94 -9.04
C PRO A 47 -0.27 -17.47 -9.63
N VAL A 48 0.85 -17.42 -8.90
CA VAL A 48 2.19 -17.76 -9.44
C VAL A 48 2.23 -19.14 -10.13
N ALA A 49 1.46 -20.12 -9.64
CA ALA A 49 1.48 -21.47 -10.17
C ALA A 49 1.09 -21.51 -11.65
N PHE A 50 0.15 -20.65 -12.08
CA PHE A 50 -0.25 -20.54 -13.49
C PHE A 50 0.89 -20.05 -14.39
N GLN A 51 1.68 -19.08 -13.88
CA GLN A 51 2.80 -18.53 -14.62
C GLN A 51 3.91 -19.56 -14.82
N ILE A 52 4.27 -20.29 -13.77
CA ILE A 52 5.31 -21.32 -13.83
C ILE A 52 4.84 -22.51 -14.69
N ALA A 53 3.61 -22.97 -14.48
CA ALA A 53 3.04 -24.09 -15.23
C ALA A 53 3.04 -23.84 -16.74
N LYS A 54 2.74 -22.62 -17.17
CA LYS A 54 2.81 -22.22 -18.58
C LYS A 54 4.23 -22.36 -19.15
N GLY A 55 5.25 -21.99 -18.39
CA GLY A 55 6.66 -22.09 -18.82
C GLY A 55 7.21 -23.53 -18.78
N ALA A 56 6.68 -24.36 -17.90
CA ALA A 56 7.11 -25.75 -17.70
C ALA A 56 6.30 -26.79 -18.50
N GLY A 57 5.13 -26.42 -19.04
CA GLY A 57 4.25 -27.34 -19.75
C GLY A 57 3.52 -28.33 -18.85
N VAL A 58 3.35 -28.02 -17.56
CA VAL A 58 2.71 -28.87 -16.55
C VAL A 58 1.36 -28.29 -16.11
N ARG A 59 0.59 -29.02 -15.29
CA ARG A 59 -0.68 -28.49 -14.76
C ARG A 59 -0.43 -27.48 -13.64
N PRO A 60 -1.13 -26.33 -13.59
CA PRO A 60 -0.95 -25.35 -12.50
C PRO A 60 -1.22 -25.91 -11.10
N ALA A 61 -2.12 -26.88 -10.97
CA ALA A 61 -2.35 -27.57 -9.71
C ALA A 61 -1.10 -28.32 -9.20
N GLU A 62 -0.36 -28.99 -10.08
CA GLU A 62 0.87 -29.72 -9.72
C GLU A 62 1.94 -28.76 -9.20
N VAL A 63 2.09 -27.61 -9.87
CA VAL A 63 2.99 -26.54 -9.42
C VAL A 63 2.56 -26.00 -8.06
N ALA A 64 1.26 -25.75 -7.87
CA ALA A 64 0.74 -25.23 -6.62
C ALA A 64 0.94 -26.21 -5.47
N GLU A 65 0.76 -27.51 -5.68
CA GLU A 65 1.02 -28.55 -4.66
C GLU A 65 2.49 -28.59 -4.22
N VAL A 66 3.42 -28.54 -5.18
CA VAL A 66 4.87 -28.48 -4.89
C VAL A 66 5.22 -27.25 -4.05
N LEU A 67 4.72 -26.08 -4.46
CA LEU A 67 4.98 -24.83 -3.76
C LEU A 67 4.29 -24.80 -2.39
N ALA A 68 3.06 -25.30 -2.25
CA ALA A 68 2.34 -25.35 -0.99
C ALA A 68 3.09 -26.18 0.06
N ARG A 69 3.63 -27.34 -0.34
CA ARG A 69 4.44 -28.19 0.54
C ARG A 69 5.70 -27.45 1.04
N ARG A 70 6.41 -26.76 0.16
CA ARG A 70 7.63 -26.01 0.51
C ARG A 70 7.32 -24.80 1.39
N LEU A 71 6.27 -24.06 1.05
CA LEU A 71 5.87 -22.84 1.77
C LEU A 71 5.24 -23.15 3.13
N GLY A 72 4.58 -24.30 3.30
CA GLY A 72 4.02 -24.71 4.60
C GLY A 72 5.06 -24.94 5.70
N ALA A 73 6.35 -25.07 5.35
CA ALA A 73 7.45 -25.18 6.30
C ALA A 73 8.10 -23.82 6.67
N VAL A 74 7.67 -22.73 6.03
CA VAL A 74 8.28 -21.40 6.23
C VAL A 74 7.72 -20.74 7.50
N ALA A 75 8.62 -20.29 8.37
CA ALA A 75 8.24 -19.58 9.60
C ALA A 75 7.39 -18.34 9.29
N GLY A 76 6.23 -18.24 9.93
CA GLY A 76 5.29 -17.14 9.79
C GLY A 76 4.15 -17.37 8.78
N ILE A 77 4.17 -18.48 8.05
CA ILE A 77 3.01 -19.01 7.33
C ILE A 77 2.30 -20.01 8.24
N GLU A 78 1.06 -19.73 8.61
CA GLU A 78 0.24 -20.64 9.43
C GLU A 78 -0.38 -21.75 8.58
N ARG A 79 -0.89 -21.38 7.39
CA ARG A 79 -1.54 -22.31 6.48
C ARG A 79 -1.30 -21.93 5.02
N VAL A 80 -1.12 -22.94 4.17
CA VAL A 80 -1.15 -22.79 2.71
C VAL A 80 -2.21 -23.72 2.13
N GLU A 81 -3.11 -23.17 1.34
CA GLU A 81 -4.17 -23.93 0.67
C GLU A 81 -4.14 -23.71 -0.84
N VAL A 82 -4.21 -24.81 -1.58
CA VAL A 82 -4.40 -24.77 -3.02
C VAL A 82 -5.89 -24.78 -3.32
N THR A 83 -6.37 -23.76 -4.02
CA THR A 83 -7.77 -23.68 -4.46
C THR A 83 -7.90 -23.55 -5.97
N GLY A 84 -9.06 -23.99 -6.48
CA GLY A 84 -9.35 -23.97 -7.90
C GLY A 84 -8.34 -24.78 -8.71
N ALA A 85 -7.84 -24.19 -9.80
CA ALA A 85 -6.90 -24.85 -10.70
C ALA A 85 -5.42 -24.60 -10.38
N GLY A 86 -5.09 -23.86 -9.31
CA GLY A 86 -3.69 -23.53 -8.98
C GLY A 86 -3.47 -22.22 -8.21
N PHE A 87 -4.47 -21.70 -7.48
CA PHE A 87 -4.24 -20.54 -6.60
C PHE A 87 -3.65 -21.01 -5.28
N LEU A 88 -2.56 -20.39 -4.84
CA LEU A 88 -1.99 -20.56 -3.51
C LEU A 88 -2.59 -19.50 -2.59
N ASN A 89 -3.21 -19.92 -1.50
CA ASN A 89 -3.82 -19.05 -0.51
C ASN A 89 -3.11 -19.23 0.84
N PHE A 90 -2.88 -18.13 1.55
CA PHE A 90 -2.06 -18.09 2.75
C PHE A 90 -2.82 -17.51 3.91
N SER A 91 -2.72 -18.17 5.07
CA SER A 91 -2.99 -17.57 6.38
C SER A 91 -1.65 -17.33 7.06
N LEU A 92 -1.42 -16.12 7.55
CA LEU A 92 -0.17 -15.76 8.20
C LEU A 92 -0.31 -15.81 9.72
N SER A 93 0.79 -16.13 10.40
CA SER A 93 0.84 -15.96 11.86
C SER A 93 0.64 -14.48 12.21
N SER A 94 -0.08 -14.20 13.29
CA SER A 94 -0.31 -12.82 13.77
C SER A 94 1.00 -12.01 13.82
N VAL A 95 1.00 -10.87 13.14
CA VAL A 95 2.13 -9.93 13.16
C VAL A 95 2.02 -9.12 14.45
N SER A 96 3.09 -9.11 15.25
CA SER A 96 3.18 -8.22 16.43
C SER A 96 3.01 -6.77 15.97
N ALA A 97 2.09 -6.04 16.60
CA ALA A 97 1.86 -4.63 16.31
C ALA A 97 3.15 -3.82 16.51
N ALA A 98 3.92 -4.15 17.55
CA ALA A 98 5.19 -3.52 17.83
C ALA A 98 6.21 -3.76 16.71
N GLN A 99 6.26 -4.98 16.16
CA GLN A 99 7.15 -5.30 15.06
C GLN A 99 6.74 -4.58 13.78
N LEU A 100 5.44 -4.56 13.45
CA LEU A 100 4.94 -3.83 12.28
C LEU A 100 5.31 -2.35 12.32
N VAL A 101 5.07 -1.67 13.44
CA VAL A 101 5.46 -0.27 13.65
C VAL A 101 6.96 -0.09 13.50
N ARG A 102 7.76 -1.04 14.00
CA ARG A 102 9.22 -1.04 13.82
C ARG A 102 9.67 -1.35 12.41
N ASP A 103 8.86 -1.91 11.53
CA ASP A 103 9.26 -2.21 10.15
C ASP A 103 8.84 -1.09 9.20
N LEU A 104 7.79 -0.34 9.54
CA LEU A 104 7.38 0.84 8.79
C LEU A 104 8.43 1.94 8.91
N ARG A 105 8.87 2.44 7.75
CA ARG A 105 9.86 3.50 7.62
C ARG A 105 9.33 4.58 6.70
N PRO A 106 9.77 5.84 6.87
CA PRO A 106 9.54 6.87 5.88
C PRO A 106 10.01 6.40 4.50
N VAL A 107 9.18 6.61 3.48
CA VAL A 107 9.55 6.30 2.11
C VAL A 107 10.52 7.37 1.62
N ALA A 108 11.70 6.95 1.15
CA ALA A 108 12.62 7.85 0.47
C ALA A 108 12.05 8.17 -0.92
N VAL A 109 11.71 9.44 -1.15
CA VAL A 109 11.21 9.88 -2.45
C VAL A 109 12.40 10.24 -3.32
N VAL A 110 12.55 9.52 -4.42
CA VAL A 110 13.54 9.84 -5.45
C VAL A 110 12.93 10.87 -6.38
N GLU A 111 13.61 12.01 -6.57
CA GLU A 111 13.28 12.91 -7.66
C GLU A 111 13.49 12.20 -8.99
N VAL A 112 12.41 12.03 -9.75
CA VAL A 112 12.48 11.45 -11.08
C VAL A 112 12.54 12.59 -12.09
N PRO A 113 13.63 12.75 -12.86
CA PRO A 113 13.76 13.82 -13.85
C PRO A 113 12.64 13.78 -14.90
N TYR A 114 12.13 14.95 -15.25
CA TYR A 114 11.05 15.15 -16.23
C TYR A 114 11.54 14.88 -17.66
N PRO A 115 10.93 13.97 -18.45
CA PRO A 115 11.12 13.96 -19.90
C PRO A 115 10.24 15.04 -20.55
N PRO A 116 10.81 15.99 -21.33
CA PRO A 116 10.07 17.13 -21.88
C PRO A 116 9.20 16.73 -23.07
N SER A 117 8.00 16.18 -22.83
CA SER A 117 6.89 16.16 -23.80
C SER A 117 5.74 15.28 -23.30
N GLY A 118 4.54 15.83 -23.13
CA GLY A 118 3.32 15.06 -22.82
C GLY A 118 2.16 15.96 -22.37
N GLU A 119 0.94 15.45 -22.46
CA GLU A 119 -0.24 16.10 -21.86
C GLU A 119 -0.20 16.02 -20.31
N LEU A 120 -0.85 16.97 -19.62
CA LEU A 120 -0.82 17.11 -18.14
C LEU A 120 -1.01 15.78 -17.39
N ARG A 121 -2.00 14.98 -17.79
CA ARG A 121 -2.30 13.69 -17.15
C ARG A 121 -1.23 12.65 -17.40
N GLU A 122 -0.73 12.53 -18.62
CA GLU A 122 0.37 11.62 -18.92
C GLU A 122 1.59 11.95 -18.07
N HIS A 123 1.89 13.25 -17.93
CA HIS A 123 2.98 13.69 -17.09
C HIS A 123 2.80 13.27 -15.62
N LEU A 124 1.66 13.60 -15.01
CA LEU A 124 1.38 13.30 -13.60
C LEU A 124 1.39 11.80 -13.32
N VAL A 125 0.74 10.99 -14.17
CA VAL A 125 0.71 9.53 -14.02
C VAL A 125 2.11 8.94 -14.17
N ARG A 126 2.88 9.37 -15.17
CA ARG A 126 4.27 8.91 -15.36
C ARG A 126 5.14 9.23 -14.15
N ALA A 127 5.06 10.45 -13.63
CA ALA A 127 5.85 10.86 -12.47
C ALA A 127 5.49 10.03 -11.23
N ALA A 128 4.20 9.83 -10.95
CA ALA A 128 3.75 9.01 -9.83
C ALA A 128 4.18 7.55 -9.96
N VAL A 129 3.98 6.94 -11.14
CA VAL A 129 4.43 5.56 -11.41
C VAL A 129 5.93 5.42 -11.21
N ALA A 130 6.72 6.35 -11.73
CA ALA A 130 8.17 6.27 -11.60
C ALA A 130 8.63 6.42 -10.13
N ARG A 131 7.99 7.29 -9.32
CA ARG A 131 8.27 7.37 -7.88
C ARG A 131 7.91 6.08 -7.17
N ILE A 132 6.75 5.49 -7.48
CA ILE A 132 6.29 4.22 -6.92
C ILE A 132 7.28 3.08 -7.29
N GLU A 133 7.69 2.97 -8.55
CA GLU A 133 8.67 1.98 -8.99
C GLU A 133 10.03 2.18 -8.31
N ALA A 134 10.52 3.41 -8.23
CA ALA A 134 11.78 3.74 -7.57
C ALA A 134 11.76 3.40 -6.07
N ALA A 135 10.66 3.68 -5.37
CA ALA A 135 10.47 3.31 -3.97
C ALA A 135 10.47 1.79 -3.73
N GLN A 136 10.27 1.00 -4.79
CA GLN A 136 10.34 -0.46 -4.77
C GLN A 136 11.71 -0.99 -5.26
N GLY A 137 12.68 -0.11 -5.53
CA GLY A 137 13.96 -0.48 -6.12
C GLY A 137 13.86 -0.95 -7.58
N VAL A 138 12.73 -0.67 -8.25
CA VAL A 138 12.47 -1.04 -9.64
C VAL A 138 12.84 0.14 -10.53
N ARG A 139 13.58 -0.13 -11.62
CA ARG A 139 13.85 0.93 -12.60
C ARG A 139 12.56 1.33 -13.31
N PRO A 140 12.32 2.65 -13.52
CA PRO A 140 11.11 3.11 -14.17
C PRO A 140 10.85 2.42 -15.52
N GLY A 141 9.63 1.91 -15.69
CA GLY A 141 9.19 1.27 -16.91
C GLY A 141 8.90 2.27 -18.05
N PRO A 142 8.51 1.78 -19.24
CA PRO A 142 8.06 2.66 -20.30
C PRO A 142 6.76 3.38 -19.92
N ALA A 143 6.43 4.42 -20.69
CA ALA A 143 5.19 5.19 -20.57
C ALA A 143 3.94 4.33 -20.44
N VAL A 144 2.99 4.77 -19.61
CA VAL A 144 1.63 4.22 -19.61
C VAL A 144 0.76 5.09 -20.51
N SER A 145 0.04 4.47 -21.44
CA SER A 145 -0.98 5.17 -22.23
C SER A 145 -2.16 5.52 -21.32
N VAL A 146 -2.51 6.80 -21.25
CA VAL A 146 -3.61 7.31 -20.44
C VAL A 146 -4.59 8.10 -21.28
N ALA A 147 -5.87 8.09 -20.90
CA ALA A 147 -6.85 8.99 -21.47
C ALA A 147 -6.50 10.46 -21.11
N PRO A 148 -6.75 11.42 -22.00
CA PRO A 148 -6.43 12.83 -21.76
C PRO A 148 -7.34 13.43 -20.67
N VAL A 149 -7.00 14.62 -20.19
CA VAL A 149 -7.97 15.50 -19.49
C VAL A 149 -8.95 16.04 -20.53
N ALA A 150 -10.24 16.14 -20.20
CA ALA A 150 -11.22 16.65 -21.16
C ALA A 150 -10.95 18.13 -21.45
N ARG A 151 -10.90 18.50 -22.74
CA ARG A 151 -10.65 19.90 -23.16
C ARG A 151 -11.67 20.90 -22.60
N ARG A 152 -12.87 20.44 -22.27
CA ARG A 152 -13.96 21.25 -21.69
C ARG A 152 -13.64 21.77 -20.28
N ASP A 153 -12.69 21.16 -19.58
CA ASP A 153 -12.38 21.48 -18.19
C ASP A 153 -11.48 22.73 -18.06
N GLY A 154 -10.99 23.27 -19.18
CA GLY A 154 -10.20 24.51 -19.20
C GLY A 154 -8.86 24.38 -18.46
N ASP A 155 -8.45 25.46 -17.80
CA ASP A 155 -7.24 25.45 -16.95
C ASP A 155 -7.56 24.91 -15.56
N VAL A 156 -7.51 23.59 -15.44
CA VAL A 156 -7.78 22.87 -14.18
C VAL A 156 -6.76 23.21 -13.09
N LEU A 157 -5.51 23.54 -13.44
CA LEU A 157 -4.48 23.90 -12.47
C LEU A 157 -4.80 25.25 -11.81
N ALA A 158 -5.18 26.24 -12.62
CA ALA A 158 -5.58 27.54 -12.11
C ALA A 158 -6.82 27.47 -11.20
N ARG A 159 -7.77 26.58 -11.49
CA ARG A 159 -9.01 26.44 -10.71
C ARG A 159 -8.85 25.62 -9.44
N TYR A 160 -8.22 24.45 -9.52
CA TYR A 160 -8.22 23.45 -8.44
C TYR A 160 -6.90 23.41 -7.66
N GLY A 161 -5.81 23.94 -8.22
CA GLY A 161 -4.48 23.81 -7.66
C GLY A 161 -3.84 22.46 -7.94
N ALA A 162 -2.52 22.39 -7.80
CA ALA A 162 -1.70 21.25 -8.22
C ALA A 162 -2.13 19.93 -7.56
N ASP A 163 -2.38 19.95 -6.25
CA ASP A 163 -2.68 18.74 -5.48
C ASP A 163 -4.05 18.14 -5.77
N ALA A 164 -5.08 18.98 -5.91
CA ALA A 164 -6.42 18.51 -6.25
C ALA A 164 -6.46 17.95 -7.68
N VAL A 165 -5.70 18.58 -8.60
CA VAL A 165 -5.52 18.05 -9.95
C VAL A 165 -4.77 16.71 -9.93
N ALA A 166 -3.67 16.62 -9.19
CA ALA A 166 -2.92 15.38 -9.03
C ALA A 166 -3.81 14.27 -8.45
N TRP A 167 -4.59 14.56 -7.41
CA TRP A 167 -5.52 13.60 -6.82
C TRP A 167 -6.52 13.09 -7.85
N ALA A 168 -7.28 13.98 -8.51
CA ALA A 168 -8.29 13.59 -9.50
C ALA A 168 -7.70 12.78 -10.66
N VAL A 169 -6.51 13.17 -11.14
CA VAL A 169 -5.82 12.48 -12.23
C VAL A 169 -5.34 11.09 -11.82
N LEU A 170 -4.78 10.95 -10.62
CA LEU A 170 -4.11 9.73 -10.15
C LEU A 170 -5.07 8.72 -9.53
N THR A 171 -6.28 9.13 -9.13
CA THR A 171 -7.34 8.23 -8.69
C THR A 171 -8.16 7.68 -9.85
N THR A 172 -8.07 8.31 -11.02
CA THR A 172 -8.82 7.89 -12.22
C THR A 172 -8.05 6.79 -12.97
N PRO A 173 -8.68 5.62 -13.26
CA PRO A 173 -8.06 4.55 -14.04
C PRO A 173 -7.54 5.03 -15.40
N ALA A 174 -6.44 4.43 -15.87
CA ALA A 174 -5.71 4.90 -17.05
C ALA A 174 -6.58 5.09 -18.32
N ARG A 175 -7.64 4.29 -18.51
CA ARG A 175 -8.49 4.34 -19.71
C ARG A 175 -9.70 5.27 -19.60
N GLU A 176 -9.93 5.86 -18.43
CA GLU A 176 -11.08 6.72 -18.15
C GLU A 176 -10.63 8.16 -18.03
N THR A 177 -11.47 9.12 -18.42
CA THR A 177 -11.16 10.55 -18.34
C THR A 177 -11.44 11.07 -16.92
N PRO A 178 -10.52 11.82 -16.28
CA PRO A 178 -10.75 12.34 -14.93
C PRO A 178 -11.89 13.36 -14.93
N GLU A 179 -12.67 13.36 -13.85
CA GLU A 179 -13.72 14.34 -13.62
C GLU A 179 -13.26 15.41 -12.65
N PHE A 180 -13.54 16.67 -12.99
CA PHE A 180 -13.26 17.82 -12.16
C PHE A 180 -14.57 18.47 -11.72
N CYS A 181 -14.80 18.55 -10.43
CA CYS A 181 -15.99 19.18 -9.85
C CYS A 181 -15.64 19.90 -8.55
N ASP A 182 -16.55 20.77 -8.09
CA ASP A 182 -16.29 21.61 -6.91
C ASP A 182 -16.16 20.81 -5.61
N ALA A 183 -16.53 19.52 -5.60
CA ALA A 183 -16.27 18.63 -4.47
C ALA A 183 -14.76 18.53 -4.14
N LEU A 184 -13.87 18.70 -5.13
CA LEU A 184 -12.41 18.71 -4.93
C LEU A 184 -11.93 19.92 -4.10
N LEU A 185 -12.73 21.00 -4.03
CA LEU A 185 -12.40 22.22 -3.30
C LEU A 185 -12.91 22.18 -1.85
N VAL A 186 -13.85 21.29 -1.54
CA VAL A 186 -14.49 21.20 -0.22
C VAL A 186 -13.48 20.73 0.83
N GLN A 187 -13.35 21.50 1.91
CA GLN A 187 -12.54 21.13 3.09
C GLN A 187 -13.39 20.32 4.07
N GLY A 188 -13.76 19.10 3.68
CA GLY A 188 -14.62 18.23 4.49
C GLY A 188 -14.46 16.76 4.13
N GLU A 189 -15.02 15.87 4.95
CA GLU A 189 -14.81 14.41 4.87
C GLU A 189 -15.30 13.79 3.56
N GLY A 190 -16.26 14.42 2.87
CA GLY A 190 -16.69 14.01 1.54
C GLY A 190 -15.66 14.20 0.43
N ASN A 191 -14.58 14.95 0.69
CA ASN A 191 -13.43 15.09 -0.20
C ASN A 191 -12.31 14.13 0.25
N GLU A 192 -12.03 13.12 -0.56
CA GLU A 192 -11.02 12.10 -0.22
C GLU A 192 -9.61 12.68 -0.05
N LEU A 193 -9.21 13.65 -0.88
CA LEU A 193 -7.91 14.32 -0.72
C LEU A 193 -7.82 15.03 0.63
N PHE A 194 -8.86 15.79 0.98
CA PHE A 194 -8.93 16.47 2.27
C PHE A 194 -8.86 15.46 3.41
N ARG A 195 -9.65 14.39 3.35
CA ARG A 195 -9.70 13.34 4.37
C ARG A 195 -8.34 12.68 4.61
N VAL A 196 -7.62 12.33 3.54
CA VAL A 196 -6.26 11.75 3.64
C VAL A 196 -5.27 12.73 4.28
N ARG A 197 -5.28 13.99 3.85
CA ARG A 197 -4.42 15.04 4.45
C ARG A 197 -4.78 15.36 5.89
N TYR A 198 -6.08 15.35 6.21
CA TYR A 198 -6.60 15.57 7.55
C TYR A 198 -6.18 14.45 8.50
N ALA A 199 -6.27 13.19 8.06
CA ALA A 199 -5.77 12.06 8.83
C ALA A 199 -4.27 12.18 9.12
N HIS A 200 -3.46 12.60 8.14
CA HIS A 200 -2.03 12.90 8.34
C HIS A 200 -1.80 14.03 9.35
N ALA A 201 -2.46 15.18 9.17
CA ALA A 201 -2.36 16.31 10.10
C ALA A 201 -2.82 15.92 11.51
N ARG A 202 -3.80 15.01 11.62
CA ARG A 202 -4.31 14.49 12.88
C ARG A 202 -3.32 13.56 13.57
N ALA A 203 -2.61 12.70 12.86
CA ALA A 203 -1.51 11.91 13.42
C ALA A 203 -0.46 12.84 14.07
N HIS A 204 -0.07 13.90 13.38
CA HIS A 204 0.84 14.90 13.94
C HIS A 204 0.25 15.65 15.14
N ALA A 205 -1.05 15.96 15.13
CA ALA A 205 -1.70 16.58 16.27
C ALA A 205 -1.70 15.66 17.51
N LEU A 206 -1.92 14.35 17.33
CA LEU A 206 -1.85 13.37 18.42
C LEU A 206 -0.45 13.35 19.05
N VAL A 207 0.61 13.33 18.24
CA VAL A 207 2.00 13.38 18.72
C VAL A 207 2.27 14.67 19.52
N ARG A 208 1.92 15.84 18.96
CA ARG A 208 2.09 17.12 19.67
C ARG A 208 1.32 17.17 20.99
N ASN A 209 0.08 16.66 21.01
CA ASN A 209 -0.73 16.65 22.22
C ASN A 209 -0.18 15.68 23.26
N ALA A 210 0.34 14.53 22.85
CA ALA A 210 1.00 13.59 23.76
C ALA A 210 2.26 14.18 24.41
N GLU A 211 3.04 14.95 23.64
CA GLU A 211 4.20 15.67 24.17
C GLU A 211 3.80 16.69 25.23
N GLN A 212 2.70 17.43 25.03
CA GLN A 212 2.14 18.35 26.04
C GLN A 212 1.67 17.62 27.30
N LEU A 213 1.22 16.36 27.16
CA LEU A 213 0.86 15.47 28.27
C LEU A 213 2.08 14.73 28.87
N GLY A 214 3.29 15.00 28.39
CA GLY A 214 4.53 14.46 28.95
C GLY A 214 4.87 13.01 28.57
N PHE A 215 4.34 12.50 27.45
CA PHE A 215 4.71 11.18 26.94
C PHE A 215 5.01 11.16 25.45
N ARG A 216 5.65 10.08 24.99
CA ARG A 216 6.15 9.89 23.63
C ARG A 216 5.72 8.52 23.09
N PRO A 217 5.66 8.36 21.76
CA PRO A 217 5.35 7.07 21.14
C PRO A 217 6.39 6.01 21.53
N GLU A 218 5.93 4.80 21.80
CA GLU A 218 6.77 3.64 22.07
C GLU A 218 6.10 2.39 21.47
N PRO A 219 6.74 1.67 20.52
CA PRO A 219 6.14 0.50 19.91
C PRO A 219 5.79 -0.58 20.94
N GLY A 220 4.53 -1.01 20.93
CA GLY A 220 4.00 -2.05 21.82
C GLY A 220 2.78 -2.73 21.21
N GLU A 221 2.20 -3.69 21.93
CA GLU A 221 0.99 -4.38 21.47
C GLU A 221 -0.23 -3.46 21.54
N VAL A 222 -1.06 -3.52 20.50
CA VAL A 222 -2.26 -2.68 20.35
C VAL A 222 -3.39 -3.52 19.77
N ASP A 223 -4.56 -3.44 20.39
CA ASP A 223 -5.80 -4.00 19.84
C ASP A 223 -6.45 -2.99 18.87
N ALA A 224 -6.03 -3.05 17.60
CA ALA A 224 -6.51 -2.23 16.50
C ALA A 224 -6.48 -3.01 15.18
N PRO A 225 -7.29 -4.08 15.04
CA PRO A 225 -7.18 -5.02 13.93
C PRO A 225 -7.30 -4.33 12.57
N ASP A 226 -8.21 -3.38 12.39
CA ASP A 226 -8.41 -2.70 11.11
C ASP A 226 -7.21 -1.83 10.70
N LEU A 227 -6.69 -1.01 11.61
CA LEU A 227 -5.54 -0.16 11.32
C LEU A 227 -4.26 -0.99 11.11
N LEU A 228 -4.04 -2.01 11.95
CA LEU A 228 -2.90 -2.93 11.80
C LEU A 228 -2.96 -3.66 10.46
N ARG A 229 -4.14 -4.12 10.06
CA ARG A 229 -4.38 -4.78 8.79
C ARG A 229 -4.02 -3.88 7.62
N VAL A 230 -4.57 -2.67 7.57
CA VAL A 230 -4.28 -1.73 6.47
C VAL A 230 -2.79 -1.41 6.42
N LEU A 231 -2.16 -1.15 7.57
CA LEU A 231 -0.71 -0.89 7.62
C LEU A 231 0.13 -2.08 7.14
N ALA A 232 -0.25 -3.31 7.48
CA ALA A 232 0.43 -4.51 7.02
C ALA A 232 0.30 -4.73 5.51
N ASP A 233 -0.81 -4.29 4.90
CA ASP A 233 -1.06 -4.39 3.46
C ASP A 233 -0.25 -3.37 2.64
N HIS A 234 0.20 -2.27 3.23
CA HIS A 234 0.83 -1.15 2.53
C HIS A 234 1.98 -1.56 1.58
N PRO A 235 2.94 -2.42 1.99
CA PRO A 235 4.00 -2.87 1.10
C PRO A 235 3.47 -3.57 -0.16
N LEU A 236 2.47 -4.46 -0.04
CA LEU A 236 1.86 -5.14 -1.19
C LEU A 236 1.11 -4.19 -2.11
N VAL A 237 0.46 -3.18 -1.54
CA VAL A 237 -0.18 -2.14 -2.36
C VAL A 237 0.85 -1.42 -3.21
N LEU A 238 2.01 -1.05 -2.66
CA LEU A 238 3.09 -0.45 -3.44
C LEU A 238 3.65 -1.43 -4.48
N GLU A 239 3.81 -2.71 -4.13
CA GLU A 239 4.24 -3.75 -5.06
C GLU A 239 3.30 -3.85 -6.27
N ALA A 240 2.00 -3.90 -6.00
CA ALA A 240 0.95 -4.06 -7.00
C ALA A 240 0.77 -2.78 -7.83
N ALA A 241 0.83 -1.60 -7.20
CA ALA A 241 0.79 -0.31 -7.88
C ALA A 241 1.97 -0.15 -8.84
N ALA A 242 3.18 -0.56 -8.44
CA ALA A 242 4.36 -0.58 -9.32
C ALA A 242 4.17 -1.58 -10.47
N HIS A 243 3.79 -2.83 -10.16
CA HIS A 243 3.68 -3.89 -11.16
C HIS A 243 2.64 -3.58 -12.24
N HIS A 244 1.47 -3.11 -11.82
CA HIS A 244 0.38 -2.75 -12.74
C HIS A 244 0.50 -1.32 -13.28
N ARG A 245 1.48 -0.54 -12.79
CA ARG A 245 1.65 0.89 -13.08
C ARG A 245 0.34 1.67 -12.90
N ALA A 246 -0.30 1.42 -11.76
CA ALA A 246 -1.66 1.84 -11.41
C ALA A 246 -1.64 2.66 -10.10
N PRO A 247 -1.34 3.98 -10.15
CA PRO A 247 -1.25 4.82 -8.96
C PRO A 247 -2.58 4.93 -8.18
N GLU A 248 -3.72 4.70 -8.84
CA GLU A 248 -5.04 4.69 -8.22
C GLU A 248 -5.17 3.63 -7.12
N ARG A 249 -4.38 2.55 -7.20
CA ARG A 249 -4.31 1.53 -6.14
C ARG A 249 -3.73 2.10 -4.84
N LEU A 250 -2.68 2.93 -4.95
CA LEU A 250 -2.10 3.61 -3.80
C LEU A 250 -3.08 4.63 -3.23
N ALA A 251 -3.72 5.45 -4.08
CA ALA A 251 -4.67 6.46 -3.63
C ALA A 251 -5.82 5.85 -2.81
N ARG A 252 -6.44 4.76 -3.31
CA ARG A 252 -7.52 4.05 -2.60
C ARG A 252 -7.07 3.49 -1.26
N HIS A 253 -5.86 2.97 -1.20
CA HIS A 253 -5.27 2.48 0.04
C HIS A 253 -5.02 3.60 1.06
N LEU A 254 -4.59 4.79 0.62
CA LEU A 254 -4.43 5.95 1.51
C LEU A 254 -5.77 6.40 2.09
N VAL A 255 -6.85 6.30 1.32
CA VAL A 255 -8.21 6.54 1.81
C VAL A 255 -8.60 5.53 2.88
N GLU A 256 -8.43 4.23 2.63
CA GLU A 256 -8.71 3.19 3.63
C GLU A 256 -7.88 3.36 4.91
N LEU A 257 -6.61 3.77 4.78
CA LEU A 257 -5.73 4.05 5.91
C LEU A 257 -6.18 5.29 6.69
N ALA A 258 -6.60 6.34 5.99
CA ALA A 258 -7.12 7.55 6.60
C ALA A 258 -8.38 7.25 7.43
N ASP A 259 -9.32 6.48 6.88
CA ASP A 259 -10.54 6.07 7.59
C ASP A 259 -10.19 5.25 8.85
N ALA A 260 -9.35 4.21 8.72
CA ALA A 260 -8.94 3.38 9.85
C ALA A 260 -8.22 4.18 10.95
N LEU A 261 -7.39 5.16 10.58
CA LEU A 261 -6.72 6.04 11.53
C LEU A 261 -7.70 7.00 12.22
N LEU A 262 -8.63 7.59 11.47
CA LEU A 262 -9.62 8.53 12.00
C LEU A 262 -10.62 7.83 12.92
N ASP A 263 -10.95 6.56 12.70
CA ASP A 263 -11.74 5.78 13.64
C ASP A 263 -10.94 5.44 14.91
N PHE A 264 -9.64 5.14 14.75
CA PHE A 264 -8.75 4.75 15.86
C PHE A 264 -8.36 5.93 16.78
N GLN A 265 -8.31 7.16 16.26
CA GLN A 265 -7.71 8.33 16.92
C GLN A 265 -8.21 8.59 18.35
N TYR A 266 -9.49 8.29 18.63
CA TYR A 266 -10.14 8.60 19.90
C TYR A 266 -9.69 7.69 21.04
N ARG A 267 -8.88 6.68 20.77
CA ARG A 267 -8.33 5.73 21.75
C ARG A 267 -6.88 6.05 22.14
N VAL A 268 -6.24 6.99 21.44
CA VAL A 268 -4.78 7.22 21.50
C VAL A 268 -4.34 7.96 22.76
N LEU A 269 -4.99 9.08 23.07
CA LEU A 269 -4.63 9.92 24.21
C LEU A 269 -5.44 9.55 25.47
N PRO A 270 -4.89 9.74 26.68
CA PRO A 270 -5.64 9.61 27.93
C PRO A 270 -6.86 10.54 27.97
N LYS A 271 -7.95 10.09 28.61
CA LYS A 271 -9.19 10.87 28.77
C LYS A 271 -9.46 11.22 30.22
N GLY A 272 -9.90 12.46 30.48
CA GLY A 272 -10.23 12.92 31.82
C GLY A 272 -9.01 12.82 32.75
N ASP A 273 -9.16 12.10 33.86
CA ASP A 273 -8.13 11.92 34.88
C ASP A 273 -7.17 10.74 34.60
N GLU A 274 -7.31 10.07 33.45
CA GLU A 274 -6.41 8.98 33.06
C GLU A 274 -4.96 9.49 32.94
N LYS A 275 -4.02 8.73 33.52
CA LYS A 275 -2.58 9.00 33.38
C LYS A 275 -2.03 8.34 32.11
N PRO A 276 -1.01 8.94 31.46
CA PRO A 276 -0.26 8.28 30.40
C PRO A 276 0.24 6.89 30.84
N SER A 277 0.08 5.90 29.97
CA SER A 277 0.40 4.49 30.25
C SER A 277 1.09 3.84 29.04
N ALA A 278 1.62 2.62 29.20
CA ALA A 278 2.20 1.86 28.10
C ALA A 278 1.23 1.69 26.92
N ALA A 279 -0.07 1.49 27.21
CA ALA A 279 -1.10 1.40 26.17
C ALA A 279 -1.22 2.69 25.35
N HIS A 280 -1.17 3.87 26.00
CA HIS A 280 -1.19 5.15 25.31
C HIS A 280 0.04 5.35 24.43
N ARG A 281 1.23 4.95 24.90
CA ARG A 281 2.47 5.02 24.11
C ARG A 281 2.43 4.12 22.87
N ALA A 282 1.92 2.89 23.03
CA ALA A 282 1.76 1.93 21.93
C ALA A 282 0.76 2.41 20.88
N ARG A 283 -0.41 2.91 21.30
CA ARG A 283 -1.41 3.48 20.39
C ARG A 283 -0.89 4.71 19.66
N LEU A 284 -0.11 5.55 20.35
CA LEU A 284 0.52 6.72 19.73
C LEU A 284 1.55 6.32 18.69
N ALA A 285 2.38 5.31 18.97
CA ALA A 285 3.34 4.78 18.00
C ALA A 285 2.65 4.21 16.75
N LEU A 286 1.50 3.55 16.91
CA LEU A 286 0.69 3.08 15.78
C LEU A 286 0.11 4.24 14.95
N ALA A 287 -0.41 5.28 15.60
CA ALA A 287 -0.92 6.47 14.92
C ALA A 287 0.19 7.26 14.19
N GLU A 288 1.38 7.35 14.78
CA GLU A 288 2.56 7.96 14.15
C GLU A 288 3.03 7.17 12.92
N ALA A 289 3.05 5.83 13.01
CA ALA A 289 3.36 4.97 11.88
C ALA A 289 2.34 5.15 10.73
N ALA A 290 1.05 5.26 11.04
CA ALA A 290 0.02 5.57 10.05
C ALA A 290 0.22 6.95 9.41
N GLY A 291 0.55 7.97 10.20
CA GLY A 291 0.93 9.29 9.68
C GLY A 291 2.13 9.21 8.72
N THR A 292 3.15 8.42 9.06
CA THR A 292 4.34 8.22 8.22
C THR A 292 3.99 7.56 6.88
N VAL A 293 3.11 6.56 6.88
CA VAL A 293 2.64 5.89 5.66
C VAL A 293 1.80 6.84 4.80
N LEU A 294 0.91 7.64 5.41
CA LEU A 294 0.13 8.66 4.70
C LEU A 294 1.04 9.70 4.03
N ALA A 295 2.04 10.21 4.76
CA ALA A 295 3.00 11.17 4.24
C ALA A 295 3.79 10.59 3.05
N GLY A 296 4.33 9.38 3.20
CA GLY A 296 5.05 8.69 2.14
C GLY A 296 4.19 8.45 0.90
N GLY A 297 2.96 7.97 1.09
CA GLY A 297 2.02 7.75 -0.01
C GLY A 297 1.65 9.01 -0.77
N LEU A 298 1.34 10.11 -0.07
CA LEU A 298 1.08 11.41 -0.69
C LEU A 298 2.30 11.90 -1.48
N ALA A 299 3.50 11.77 -0.91
CA ALA A 299 4.73 12.17 -1.59
C ALA A 299 5.03 11.32 -2.84
N LEU A 300 4.71 10.03 -2.84
CA LEU A 300 4.79 9.18 -4.04
C LEU A 300 3.82 9.64 -5.14
N LEU A 301 2.62 10.10 -4.76
CA LEU A 301 1.67 10.72 -5.69
C LEU A 301 2.10 12.14 -6.11
N GLY A 302 3.08 12.75 -5.44
CA GLY A 302 3.53 14.12 -5.70
C GLY A 302 2.57 15.16 -5.15
N ILE A 303 1.92 14.83 -4.03
CA ILE A 303 0.92 15.64 -3.35
C ILE A 303 1.48 16.03 -1.98
N ASP A 304 1.27 17.29 -1.57
CA ASP A 304 1.75 17.75 -0.28
C ASP A 304 1.02 17.05 0.89
N ALA A 305 1.77 16.77 1.96
CA ALA A 305 1.28 16.21 3.22
C ALA A 305 1.46 17.25 4.36
N PRO A 306 0.55 18.22 4.52
CA PRO A 306 0.69 19.25 5.54
C PRO A 306 0.50 18.66 6.94
N THR A 307 1.31 19.11 7.90
CA THR A 307 1.24 18.66 9.32
C THR A 307 0.16 19.38 10.13
N ARG A 308 -0.51 20.38 9.52
CA ARG A 308 -1.64 21.17 10.02
C ARG A 308 -2.52 21.58 8.83
N LEU A 309 -3.83 21.47 8.99
CA LEU A 309 -4.86 21.96 8.07
C LEU A 309 -5.80 22.90 8.83
#